data_AF-A0A9K3KV04-F1
#
_entry.id   AF-A0A9K3KV04-F1
#
_cell.length_a   1.000
_cell.length_b   1.000
_cell.length_c   1.000
_cell.angle_alpha   90.00
_cell.angle_beta   90.00
_cell.angle_gamma   90.00
#
_symmetry.space_group_name_H-M   'P 1'
#
loop_
_entity.id
_entity.type
_entity.pdbx_description
1 polymer ?
#
loop_
_entity_poly.entity_id
_entity_poly.type
_entity_poly.pdbx_seq_one_letter_code
_entity_poly.pdbx_strand_id
1 'polypeptide(L)'
;MSANPTSSYPSPSCRCTKKPRQDNPTDDIIFKSNSLQKNQMNDRPHQFLEHDGCRLLLHSLSFLDVVTLLRKQVVSKQFKELCSKAITAKCGKDGPPPLTNKTLREAVKTYCDILYGPDSNKEDMEIIACTYGYPIDSWNVSQVTDMSELFFGDFYVIPPAFEDWESSDIDMMESVPYFNECIGSWDTSNVTNMESMFERAIHFNQDIGRWDVSKVTKMGRMFCSAREFNQDIGRWDVSGVESMNSMFQIAGEFNQDIGGWDVSNVKDMSWMFTEATKFNQDIGRWDVSNVKSMNRMFSSADEFNQDIGGWDVSNVVSMNSMFDCANVFNQNIGRWNLSNVRSMDKMFAFARTFNQDIGRWDVSNVKSMESMFYCTNEFNQDIGSWNVSCVEDMTKMFASALKFNKDIGRWDVSNVVSMNSMFNDAIEFNQDVGHWNISNVRDMKDMFGSALAFNHSLRSWDVSHVLDKRDMLPEDFTEIFHPRNL
;
A
#
# COMPACT_ATOMS: atom_id res chain seq x y z
N MET A 1 -1.83 -8.27 -35.28
CA MET A 1 -0.40 -8.00 -35.47
C MET A 1 -0.19 -6.50 -35.37
N SER A 2 0.16 -6.01 -34.18
CA SER A 2 0.72 -4.68 -33.95
C SER A 2 1.46 -4.75 -32.62
N ALA A 3 2.77 -4.77 -32.70
CA ALA A 3 3.68 -4.86 -31.57
C ALA A 3 3.71 -3.52 -30.82
N ASN A 4 3.49 -3.55 -29.51
CA ASN A 4 3.86 -2.45 -28.62
C ASN A 4 5.32 -2.63 -28.18
N PRO A 5 6.11 -1.55 -28.10
CA PRO A 5 7.49 -1.63 -27.62
C PRO A 5 7.50 -1.74 -26.09
N THR A 6 7.87 -2.90 -25.57
CA THR A 6 8.19 -3.10 -24.15
C THR A 6 9.51 -2.40 -23.82
N SER A 7 9.45 -1.29 -23.09
CA SER A 7 10.60 -0.70 -22.40
C SER A 7 10.87 -1.49 -21.12
N SER A 8 11.66 -2.56 -21.22
CA SER A 8 12.17 -3.28 -20.06
C SER A 8 13.45 -2.60 -19.57
N TYR A 9 13.37 -1.87 -18.45
CA TYR A 9 14.57 -1.52 -17.67
C TYR A 9 14.98 -2.76 -16.86
N PRO A 10 16.25 -3.21 -16.91
CA PRO A 10 16.70 -4.33 -16.10
C PRO A 10 16.92 -3.87 -14.64
N SER A 11 16.02 -4.28 -13.74
CA SER A 11 16.21 -4.16 -12.28
C SER A 11 17.32 -5.12 -11.83
N PRO A 12 18.40 -4.65 -11.18
CA PRO A 12 19.46 -5.54 -10.71
C PRO A 12 19.01 -6.22 -9.40
N SER A 13 18.57 -7.47 -9.50
CA SER A 13 18.28 -8.33 -8.35
C SER A 13 19.56 -8.97 -7.79
N CYS A 14 19.82 -8.82 -6.50
CA CYS A 14 20.89 -9.55 -5.79
C CYS A 14 20.46 -11.02 -5.56
N ARG A 15 20.71 -11.92 -6.52
CA ARG A 15 20.55 -13.38 -6.30
C ARG A 15 21.84 -14.03 -5.83
N CYS A 16 21.86 -14.46 -4.57
CA CYS A 16 22.83 -15.45 -4.07
C CYS A 16 22.22 -16.85 -4.07
N THR A 17 22.41 -17.64 -5.13
CA THR A 17 22.24 -19.11 -5.09
C THR A 17 23.33 -19.83 -5.91
N LYS A 18 23.84 -20.96 -5.40
CA LYS A 18 25.02 -21.68 -5.90
C LYS A 18 24.68 -22.74 -6.98
N LYS A 19 25.21 -22.56 -8.22
CA LYS A 19 25.79 -23.50 -9.25
C LYS A 19 25.02 -24.77 -9.76
N PRO A 20 25.29 -25.33 -10.98
CA PRO A 20 26.56 -25.37 -11.75
C PRO A 20 26.54 -24.99 -13.27
N ARG A 21 27.75 -24.97 -13.87
CA ARG A 21 28.20 -24.40 -15.18
C ARG A 21 27.66 -25.03 -16.48
N GLN A 22 27.61 -24.23 -17.55
CA GLN A 22 28.17 -24.52 -18.90
C GLN A 22 28.39 -23.21 -19.71
N ASP A 23 29.31 -23.24 -20.68
CA ASP A 23 30.22 -22.17 -21.12
C ASP A 23 29.69 -21.18 -22.18
N ASN A 24 29.99 -19.87 -22.04
CA ASN A 24 30.69 -18.98 -23.01
C ASN A 24 30.76 -17.49 -22.53
N PRO A 25 31.70 -16.67 -23.05
CA PRO A 25 32.32 -15.58 -22.30
C PRO A 25 31.61 -14.23 -22.46
N THR A 26 31.21 -13.65 -21.34
CA THR A 26 30.98 -12.20 -21.17
C THR A 26 31.76 -11.78 -19.94
N ASP A 27 32.45 -10.65 -20.05
CA ASP A 27 33.38 -10.03 -19.10
C ASP A 27 33.02 -10.19 -17.60
N ASP A 28 33.42 -11.33 -17.02
CA ASP A 28 33.31 -11.59 -15.59
C ASP A 28 34.57 -11.06 -14.89
N ILE A 29 34.42 -10.01 -14.08
CA ILE A 29 35.45 -9.56 -13.12
C ILE A 29 35.52 -10.58 -11.98
N ILE A 30 36.37 -11.59 -12.13
CA ILE A 30 36.60 -12.63 -11.11
C ILE A 30 37.83 -12.25 -10.26
N PHE A 31 37.59 -11.72 -9.06
CA PHE A 31 38.65 -11.56 -8.05
C PHE A 31 39.04 -12.91 -7.45
N LYS A 32 40.32 -13.30 -7.58
CA LYS A 32 40.91 -14.44 -6.85
C LYS A 32 41.52 -13.93 -5.54
N SER A 33 40.99 -14.35 -4.39
CA SER A 33 41.65 -14.12 -3.10
C SER A 33 42.58 -15.29 -2.77
N ASN A 34 43.87 -15.01 -2.59
CA ASN A 34 44.82 -15.97 -2.03
C ASN A 34 45.12 -15.64 -0.56
N SER A 35 45.23 -16.69 0.24
CA SER A 35 45.46 -16.71 1.67
C SER A 35 46.72 -15.95 2.10
N LEU A 36 46.61 -15.27 3.26
CA LEU A 36 47.68 -14.67 4.05
C LEU A 36 48.96 -15.54 4.07
N GLN A 37 50.03 -15.11 3.40
CA GLN A 37 51.38 -15.56 3.70
C GLN A 37 52.03 -14.58 4.67
N LYS A 38 52.27 -15.04 5.91
CA LYS A 38 53.18 -14.40 6.86
C LYS A 38 54.59 -14.46 6.28
N ASN A 39 55.11 -13.34 5.77
CA ASN A 39 56.54 -13.17 5.60
C ASN A 39 57.10 -12.30 6.71
N GLN A 40 58.13 -12.82 7.37
CA GLN A 40 58.92 -12.17 8.40
C GLN A 40 59.67 -10.99 7.78
N MET A 41 59.28 -9.76 8.13
CA MET A 41 60.14 -8.59 8.37
C MET A 41 59.22 -7.40 8.73
N ASN A 42 59.48 -6.81 9.90
CA ASN A 42 58.91 -5.61 10.53
C ASN A 42 57.65 -4.92 9.95
N ASP A 43 56.66 -4.80 10.85
CA ASP A 43 55.64 -3.76 11.02
C ASP A 43 54.52 -3.57 9.96
N ARG A 44 53.32 -3.97 10.41
CA ARG A 44 51.96 -3.84 9.84
C ARG A 44 51.64 -4.78 8.67
N PRO A 45 50.58 -5.62 8.77
CA PRO A 45 50.12 -6.41 7.62
C PRO A 45 49.61 -5.46 6.53
N HIS A 46 50.40 -5.28 5.48
CA HIS A 46 49.97 -4.53 4.30
C HIS A 46 48.81 -5.30 3.64
N GLN A 47 47.63 -4.67 3.60
CA GLN A 47 46.48 -5.20 2.88
C GLN A 47 46.57 -4.75 1.41
N PHE A 48 46.40 -5.67 0.47
CA PHE A 48 46.47 -5.41 -0.97
C PHE A 48 45.22 -5.92 -1.69
N LEU A 49 44.87 -5.28 -2.80
CA LEU A 49 43.90 -5.75 -3.79
C LEU A 49 44.67 -6.28 -5.01
N GLU A 50 44.37 -7.48 -5.48
CA GLU A 50 44.95 -8.06 -6.70
C GLU A 50 43.89 -8.14 -7.82
N HIS A 51 44.20 -7.61 -9.01
CA HIS A 51 43.43 -7.77 -10.25
C HIS A 51 44.39 -7.80 -11.44
N ASP A 52 44.27 -8.79 -12.35
CA ASP A 52 45.10 -8.94 -13.57
C ASP A 52 46.61 -8.76 -13.37
N GLY A 53 47.15 -9.29 -12.26
CA GLY A 53 48.58 -9.19 -11.95
C GLY A 53 49.02 -7.84 -11.38
N CYS A 54 48.11 -6.88 -11.20
CA CYS A 54 48.35 -5.63 -10.48
C CYS A 54 48.03 -5.79 -8.99
N ARG A 55 49.00 -5.45 -8.12
CA ARG A 55 48.83 -5.31 -6.67
C ARG A 55 48.60 -3.85 -6.31
N LEU A 56 47.40 -3.53 -5.84
CA LEU A 56 47.06 -2.23 -5.29
C LEU A 56 47.20 -2.25 -3.77
N LEU A 57 48.03 -1.36 -3.23
CA LEU A 57 48.14 -1.14 -1.80
C LEU A 57 46.92 -0.36 -1.31
N LEU A 58 46.18 -0.89 -0.34
CA LEU A 58 44.97 -0.21 0.17
C LEU A 58 45.27 1.17 0.79
N HIS A 59 46.50 1.39 1.26
CA HIS A 59 46.94 2.69 1.77
C HIS A 59 47.31 3.71 0.67
N SER A 60 47.49 3.28 -0.58
CA SER A 60 47.84 4.16 -1.71
C SER A 60 46.63 4.59 -2.55
N LEU A 61 45.45 4.04 -2.27
CA LEU A 61 44.20 4.45 -2.92
C LEU A 61 43.67 5.73 -2.28
N SER A 62 43.18 6.69 -3.08
CA SER A 62 42.44 7.84 -2.54
C SER A 62 41.11 7.36 -1.94
N PHE A 63 40.50 8.15 -1.06
CA PHE A 63 39.17 7.82 -0.52
C PHE A 63 38.14 7.64 -1.65
N LEU A 64 38.22 8.50 -2.67
CA LEU A 64 37.38 8.45 -3.87
C LEU A 64 37.57 7.18 -4.70
N ASP A 65 38.79 6.65 -4.81
CA ASP A 65 39.04 5.39 -5.51
C ASP A 65 38.36 4.23 -4.76
N VAL A 66 38.42 4.22 -3.43
CA VAL A 66 37.77 3.20 -2.60
C VAL A 66 36.24 3.28 -2.72
N VAL A 67 35.66 4.50 -2.69
CA VAL A 67 34.22 4.72 -2.88
C VAL A 67 33.77 4.30 -4.29
N THR A 68 34.51 4.69 -5.32
CA THR A 68 34.20 4.36 -6.72
C THR A 68 34.25 2.85 -6.95
N LEU A 69 35.21 2.15 -6.33
CA LEU A 69 35.30 0.70 -6.37
C LEU A 69 34.15 0.02 -5.60
N LEU A 70 33.76 0.55 -4.44
CA LEU A 70 32.64 0.03 -3.66
C LEU A 70 31.28 0.17 -4.38
N ARG A 71 31.11 1.20 -5.21
CA ARG A 71 29.88 1.42 -6.01
C ARG A 71 29.78 0.54 -7.25
N LYS A 72 30.84 -0.14 -7.68
CA LYS A 72 30.75 -1.12 -8.77
C LYS A 72 30.02 -2.36 -8.25
N GLN A 73 28.88 -2.71 -8.86
CA GLN A 73 27.92 -3.75 -8.39
C GLN A 73 28.48 -5.17 -8.17
N VAL A 74 29.76 -5.45 -8.46
CA VAL A 74 30.37 -6.79 -8.42
C VAL A 74 31.57 -6.81 -7.47
N VAL A 75 31.34 -6.63 -6.17
CA VAL A 75 32.40 -6.75 -5.15
C VAL A 75 32.06 -7.79 -4.09
N SER A 76 33.03 -8.68 -3.84
CA SER A 76 32.88 -9.78 -2.87
C SER A 76 32.73 -9.26 -1.42
N LYS A 77 32.13 -10.07 -0.53
CA LYS A 77 32.05 -9.75 0.92
C LYS A 77 33.41 -9.40 1.52
N GLN A 78 34.45 -10.12 1.09
CA GLN A 78 35.84 -9.88 1.52
C GLN A 78 36.37 -8.53 1.02
N PHE A 79 35.93 -8.06 -0.15
CA PHE A 79 36.28 -6.75 -0.69
C PHE A 79 35.60 -5.62 0.10
N LYS A 80 34.30 -5.72 0.40
CA LYS A 80 33.59 -4.77 1.27
C LYS A 80 34.27 -4.64 2.64
N GLU A 81 34.67 -5.76 3.23
CA GLU A 81 35.38 -5.79 4.52
C GLU A 81 36.77 -5.14 4.45
N LEU A 82 37.51 -5.32 3.34
CA LEU A 82 38.80 -4.68 3.11
C LEU A 82 38.67 -3.17 2.90
N CYS A 83 37.68 -2.72 2.13
CA CYS A 83 37.41 -1.30 1.93
C CYS A 83 36.96 -0.63 3.23
N SER A 84 36.09 -1.28 4.02
CA SER A 84 35.70 -0.80 5.35
C SER A 84 36.92 -0.66 6.27
N LYS A 85 37.81 -1.66 6.33
CA LYS A 85 39.08 -1.58 7.10
C LYS A 85 40.01 -0.46 6.60
N ALA A 86 40.06 -0.22 5.29
CA ALA A 86 40.85 0.87 4.72
C ALA A 86 40.28 2.25 5.09
N ILE A 87 38.95 2.39 5.13
CA ILE A 87 38.26 3.61 5.60
C ILE A 87 38.52 3.81 7.09
N THR A 88 38.32 2.79 7.93
CA THR A 88 38.64 2.86 9.38
C THR A 88 40.10 3.26 9.61
N ALA A 89 41.05 2.67 8.87
CA ALA A 89 42.46 3.03 8.98
C ALA A 89 42.76 4.48 8.62
N LYS A 90 41.97 5.10 7.72
CA LYS A 90 42.07 6.53 7.38
C LYS A 90 41.41 7.43 8.41
N CYS A 91 40.32 6.99 9.03
CA CYS A 91 39.53 7.77 9.98
C CYS A 91 40.03 7.70 11.44
N GLY A 92 40.93 6.77 11.79
CA GLY A 92 41.49 6.62 13.14
C GLY A 92 41.21 5.26 13.78
N LYS A 93 41.78 5.00 14.96
CA LYS A 93 41.85 3.62 15.53
C LYS A 93 40.54 3.05 16.08
N ASP A 94 39.52 3.87 16.34
CA ASP A 94 38.36 3.45 17.13
C ASP A 94 37.09 3.17 16.29
N GLY A 95 37.11 3.46 14.98
CA GLY A 95 35.95 3.30 14.09
C GLY A 95 34.76 4.21 14.45
N PRO A 96 33.69 4.23 13.63
CA PRO A 96 32.50 5.02 13.92
C PRO A 96 31.77 4.46 15.16
N PRO A 97 31.31 5.31 16.09
CA PRO A 97 30.52 4.86 17.23
C PRO A 97 29.15 4.29 16.78
N PRO A 98 28.49 3.46 17.62
CA PRO A 98 27.10 3.07 17.38
C PRO A 98 26.19 4.30 17.26
N LEU A 99 25.27 4.26 16.31
CA LEU A 99 24.33 5.36 16.06
C LEU A 99 23.14 5.27 17.02
N THR A 100 22.78 6.41 17.57
CA THR A 100 21.48 6.66 18.24
C THR A 100 20.42 7.05 17.20
N ASN A 101 19.14 7.07 17.57
CA ASN A 101 18.04 7.54 16.70
C ASN A 101 18.36 8.93 16.10
N LYS A 102 18.81 9.89 16.92
CA LYS A 102 19.13 11.26 16.49
C LYS A 102 20.28 11.26 15.47
N THR A 103 21.40 10.62 15.81
CA THR A 103 22.58 10.61 14.94
C THR A 103 22.34 9.81 13.65
N LEU A 104 21.47 8.80 13.65
CA LEU A 104 21.09 8.08 12.43
C LEU A 104 20.29 8.99 11.49
N ARG A 105 19.31 9.75 12.00
CA ARG A 105 18.52 10.69 11.18
C ARG A 105 19.41 11.76 10.56
N GLU A 106 20.31 12.34 11.35
CA GLU A 106 21.31 13.30 10.86
C GLU A 106 22.20 12.67 9.79
N ALA A 107 22.70 11.45 10.03
CA ALA A 107 23.54 10.73 9.08
C ALA A 107 22.83 10.43 7.76
N VAL A 108 21.59 9.92 7.81
CA VAL A 108 20.80 9.63 6.60
C VAL A 108 20.50 10.90 5.82
N LYS A 109 20.10 11.98 6.49
CA LYS A 109 19.88 13.27 5.84
C LYS A 109 21.13 13.74 5.11
N THR A 110 22.26 13.81 5.79
CA THR A 110 23.54 14.21 5.20
C THR A 110 23.93 13.28 4.05
N TYR A 111 23.75 11.97 4.20
CA TYR A 111 24.03 10.98 3.15
C TYR A 111 23.17 11.19 1.90
N CYS A 112 21.86 11.39 2.05
CA CYS A 112 20.97 11.65 0.93
C CYS A 112 21.27 12.99 0.26
N ASP A 113 21.52 14.06 1.02
CA ASP A 113 21.86 15.38 0.49
C ASP A 113 23.15 15.34 -0.35
N ILE A 114 24.15 14.55 0.07
CA ILE A 114 25.42 14.45 -0.66
C ILE A 114 25.31 13.57 -1.90
N LEU A 115 24.48 12.52 -1.88
CA LEU A 115 24.32 11.63 -3.03
C LEU A 115 23.36 12.16 -4.09
N TYR A 116 22.29 12.80 -3.66
CA TYR A 116 21.13 13.13 -4.49
C TYR A 116 20.81 14.63 -4.50
N GLY A 117 21.51 15.45 -3.71
CA GLY A 117 21.36 16.90 -3.72
C GLY A 117 22.09 17.57 -4.89
N PRO A 118 21.73 18.84 -5.19
CA PRO A 118 22.25 19.60 -6.33
C PRO A 118 23.76 19.87 -6.25
N ASP A 119 24.31 19.97 -5.03
CA ASP A 119 25.69 20.34 -4.75
C ASP A 119 26.55 19.15 -4.25
N SER A 120 26.35 17.95 -4.82
CA SER A 120 27.11 16.75 -4.43
C SER A 120 28.65 16.97 -4.51
N ASN A 121 29.32 17.12 -3.36
CA ASN A 121 30.77 17.25 -3.25
C ASN A 121 31.42 15.97 -2.71
N LYS A 122 32.57 15.62 -3.27
CA LYS A 122 33.36 14.42 -2.92
C LYS A 122 34.05 14.52 -1.56
N GLU A 123 34.34 15.73 -1.07
CA GLU A 123 34.91 15.95 0.27
C GLU A 123 33.92 15.57 1.38
N ASP A 124 32.63 15.79 1.17
CA ASP A 124 31.61 15.50 2.19
C ASP A 124 31.37 13.99 2.38
N MET A 125 31.64 13.17 1.36
CA MET A 125 31.59 11.71 1.47
C MET A 125 32.68 11.14 2.40
N GLU A 126 33.86 11.77 2.44
CA GLU A 126 34.93 11.38 3.38
C GLU A 126 34.53 11.70 4.82
N ILE A 127 33.87 12.85 5.02
CA ILE A 127 33.30 13.25 6.32
C ILE A 127 32.25 12.24 6.79
N ILE A 128 31.28 11.86 5.95
CA ILE A 128 30.30 10.81 6.30
C ILE A 128 31.00 9.51 6.66
N ALA A 129 31.94 9.06 5.83
CA ALA A 129 32.58 7.78 6.04
C ALA A 129 33.40 7.72 7.32
N CYS A 130 34.03 8.84 7.70
CA CYS A 130 34.75 8.93 8.97
C CYS A 130 33.85 9.18 10.18
N THR A 131 32.67 9.77 9.99
CA THR A 131 31.73 10.05 11.09
C THR A 131 30.82 8.86 11.38
N TYR A 132 30.29 8.20 10.36
CA TYR A 132 29.23 7.19 10.46
C TYR A 132 29.62 5.83 9.87
N GLY A 133 30.59 5.80 8.95
CA GLY A 133 31.00 4.61 8.21
C GLY A 133 30.58 4.63 6.74
N TYR A 134 31.15 3.74 5.93
CA TYR A 134 30.80 3.60 4.51
C TYR A 134 31.09 2.18 4.01
N PRO A 135 30.22 1.58 3.16
CA PRO A 135 28.94 2.11 2.66
C PRO A 135 27.86 2.20 3.76
N ILE A 136 26.69 2.75 3.45
CA ILE A 136 25.58 2.89 4.42
C ILE A 136 25.18 1.55 5.07
N ASP A 137 25.37 0.42 4.37
CA ASP A 137 25.15 -0.93 4.91
C ASP A 137 26.03 -1.28 6.13
N SER A 138 27.13 -0.54 6.34
CA SER A 138 28.10 -0.80 7.40
C SER A 138 27.82 -0.03 8.69
N TRP A 139 26.78 0.80 8.71
CA TRP A 139 26.45 1.63 9.87
C TRP A 139 25.99 0.76 11.04
N ASN A 140 26.53 1.02 12.23
CA ASN A 140 26.13 0.31 13.43
C ASN A 140 24.85 0.93 14.01
N VAL A 141 23.70 0.40 13.61
CA VAL A 141 22.37 0.84 14.06
C VAL A 141 21.82 -0.02 15.22
N SER A 142 22.64 -0.88 15.84
CA SER A 142 22.20 -1.82 16.89
C SER A 142 21.58 -1.16 18.14
N GLN A 143 21.78 0.15 18.34
CA GLN A 143 21.20 0.92 19.45
C GLN A 143 19.96 1.73 19.05
N VAL A 144 19.56 1.66 17.77
CA VAL A 144 18.43 2.41 17.23
C VAL A 144 17.13 1.69 17.59
N THR A 145 16.18 2.46 18.11
CA THR A 145 14.86 2.00 18.54
C THR A 145 13.73 2.55 17.68
N ASP A 146 14.02 3.62 16.92
CA ASP A 146 13.06 4.34 16.09
C ASP A 146 13.68 4.67 14.73
N MET A 147 13.13 4.06 13.68
CA MET A 147 13.50 4.28 12.28
C MET A 147 12.36 4.94 11.50
N SER A 148 11.36 5.51 12.17
CA SER A 148 10.23 6.13 11.46
C SER A 148 10.72 7.24 10.53
N GLU A 149 10.08 7.41 9.37
CA GLU A 149 10.36 8.51 8.42
C GLU A 149 11.83 8.62 7.95
N LEU A 150 12.67 7.59 8.15
CA LEU A 150 14.10 7.72 7.93
C LEU A 150 14.45 8.00 6.46
N PHE A 151 13.71 7.40 5.52
CA PHE A 151 13.83 7.59 4.09
C PHE A 151 12.51 8.11 3.49
N PHE A 152 11.87 9.04 4.18
CA PHE A 152 10.66 9.70 3.70
C PHE A 152 10.94 10.55 2.45
N GLY A 153 10.24 10.25 1.36
CA GLY A 153 10.37 10.96 0.09
C GLY A 153 9.53 12.23 0.03
N ASP A 154 10.13 13.42 0.19
CA ASP A 154 9.41 14.66 -0.10
C ASP A 154 9.41 14.95 -1.61
N PHE A 155 8.23 14.95 -2.22
CA PHE A 155 8.01 15.50 -3.56
C PHE A 155 6.59 16.02 -3.65
N TYR A 156 6.46 17.30 -3.96
CA TYR A 156 5.26 17.90 -4.49
C TYR A 156 4.87 17.24 -5.83
N VAL A 157 4.18 16.11 -5.78
CA VAL A 157 3.22 15.66 -6.80
C VAL A 157 2.15 14.83 -6.10
N ILE A 158 1.19 15.51 -5.48
CA ILE A 158 -0.17 14.98 -5.36
C ILE A 158 -0.90 15.52 -6.59
N PRO A 159 -1.25 14.71 -7.61
CA PRO A 159 -2.33 15.06 -8.51
C PRO A 159 -3.63 15.10 -7.68
N PRO A 160 -4.50 16.07 -7.92
CA PRO A 160 -5.36 16.66 -6.89
C PRO A 160 -6.47 15.71 -6.40
N ALA A 161 -6.46 15.46 -5.10
CA ALA A 161 -7.66 15.53 -4.29
C ALA A 161 -7.26 16.14 -2.94
N PHE A 162 -7.98 17.21 -2.56
CA PHE A 162 -7.93 17.99 -1.32
C PHE A 162 -7.16 19.33 -1.36
N GLU A 163 -7.97 20.36 -1.16
CA GLU A 163 -7.74 21.79 -1.20
C GLU A 163 -7.11 22.32 0.09
N ASP A 164 -6.45 23.47 -0.06
CA ASP A 164 -5.99 24.42 0.96
C ASP A 164 -4.87 23.94 1.89
N TRP A 165 -3.70 24.59 1.79
CA TRP A 165 -2.97 25.27 2.89
C TRP A 165 -1.72 26.00 2.31
N GLU A 166 -1.41 27.17 2.86
CA GLU A 166 -0.42 28.12 2.34
C GLU A 166 1.04 27.62 2.50
N SER A 167 1.74 27.62 1.37
CA SER A 167 3.11 27.18 1.14
C SER A 167 4.13 28.30 1.42
N SER A 168 4.54 28.50 2.68
CA SER A 168 5.69 29.40 2.96
C SER A 168 6.70 28.92 4.01
N ASP A 169 6.60 27.71 4.56
CA ASP A 169 7.56 27.19 5.56
C ASP A 169 8.26 25.87 5.15
N ILE A 170 8.17 25.42 3.90
CA ILE A 170 8.70 24.11 3.47
C ILE A 170 9.98 24.30 2.66
N ASP A 171 11.10 24.31 3.36
CA ASP A 171 12.45 24.16 2.81
C ASP A 171 13.10 22.94 3.49
N MET A 172 12.86 21.72 2.98
CA MET A 172 13.75 20.56 3.21
C MET A 172 13.35 19.26 2.47
N MET A 173 14.31 18.75 1.67
CA MET A 173 14.50 17.39 1.16
C MET A 173 13.90 16.98 -0.21
N GLU A 174 14.33 17.65 -1.29
CA GLU A 174 14.09 17.23 -2.70
C GLU A 174 14.77 15.90 -3.14
N SER A 175 15.48 15.19 -2.24
CA SER A 175 16.52 14.21 -2.61
C SER A 175 16.22 12.73 -2.29
N VAL A 176 15.30 12.44 -1.36
CA VAL A 176 15.01 11.09 -0.84
C VAL A 176 14.21 10.15 -1.77
N PRO A 177 13.38 10.63 -2.71
CA PRO A 177 12.59 9.76 -3.60
C PRO A 177 13.42 8.81 -4.50
N TYR A 178 14.72 9.05 -4.63
CA TYR A 178 15.68 8.21 -5.35
C TYR A 178 16.42 7.17 -4.48
N PHE A 179 16.17 7.13 -3.17
CA PHE A 179 16.91 6.24 -2.27
C PHE A 179 16.67 4.76 -2.59
N ASN A 180 17.75 4.04 -2.91
CA ASN A 180 17.73 2.61 -3.20
C ASN A 180 19.07 1.93 -2.82
N GLU A 181 19.75 2.43 -1.79
CA GLU A 181 21.07 1.90 -1.36
C GLU A 181 20.91 0.69 -0.42
N CYS A 182 21.85 -0.26 -0.50
CA CYS A 182 21.78 -1.48 0.31
C CYS A 182 21.82 -1.17 1.82
N ILE A 183 20.84 -1.67 2.56
CA ILE A 183 20.73 -1.54 4.03
C ILE A 183 20.37 -2.87 4.72
N GLY A 184 20.32 -3.98 3.98
CA GLY A 184 19.94 -5.30 4.51
C GLY A 184 20.87 -5.91 5.57
N SER A 185 22.03 -5.28 5.84
CA SER A 185 22.98 -5.73 6.89
C SER A 185 22.77 -5.03 8.24
N TRP A 186 21.85 -4.07 8.32
CA TRP A 186 21.52 -3.37 9.56
C TRP A 186 20.96 -4.32 10.63
N ASP A 187 21.42 -4.14 11.87
CA ASP A 187 20.87 -4.83 13.04
C ASP A 187 19.64 -4.08 13.56
N THR A 188 18.45 -4.53 13.16
CA THR A 188 17.17 -3.93 13.53
C THR A 188 16.55 -4.54 14.79
N SER A 189 17.25 -5.43 15.50
CA SER A 189 16.69 -6.23 16.61
C SER A 189 16.24 -5.41 17.84
N ASN A 190 16.56 -4.12 17.89
CA ASN A 190 16.09 -3.19 18.93
C ASN A 190 15.07 -2.16 18.43
N VAL A 191 14.74 -2.18 17.14
CA VAL A 191 13.78 -1.24 16.55
C VAL A 191 12.36 -1.61 16.98
N THR A 192 11.62 -0.59 17.42
CA THR A 192 10.23 -0.70 17.87
C THR A 192 9.25 0.08 16.99
N ASN A 193 9.76 1.03 16.20
CA ASN A 193 9.00 1.90 15.33
C ASN A 193 9.64 1.99 13.93
N MET A 194 8.87 1.62 12.90
CA MET A 194 9.24 1.72 11.47
C MET A 194 8.19 2.50 10.66
N GLU A 195 7.33 3.27 11.33
CA GLU A 195 6.26 4.05 10.69
C GLU A 195 6.81 4.97 9.60
N SER A 196 6.22 4.95 8.40
CA SER A 196 6.64 5.79 7.27
C SER A 196 8.12 5.70 6.86
N MET A 197 8.85 4.65 7.25
CA MET A 197 10.31 4.57 7.03
C MET A 197 10.72 4.75 5.55
N PHE A 198 9.94 4.19 4.62
CA PHE A 198 10.14 4.32 3.16
C PHE A 198 8.93 4.95 2.48
N GLU A 199 8.13 5.74 3.20
CA GLU A 199 6.99 6.42 2.59
C GLU A 199 7.49 7.32 1.46
N ARG A 200 6.95 7.10 0.25
CA ARG A 200 7.28 7.82 -0.99
C ARG A 200 8.73 7.64 -1.48
N ALA A 201 9.44 6.63 -0.99
CA ALA A 201 10.70 6.17 -1.56
C ALA A 201 10.42 5.34 -2.84
N ILE A 202 10.03 6.03 -3.93
CA ILE A 202 9.48 5.45 -5.16
C ILE A 202 10.33 4.29 -5.70
N HIS A 203 11.66 4.45 -5.70
CA HIS A 203 12.62 3.51 -6.27
C HIS A 203 13.18 2.50 -5.27
N PHE A 204 12.78 2.55 -3.99
CA PHE A 204 13.34 1.67 -2.98
C PHE A 204 12.90 0.22 -3.22
N ASN A 205 13.87 -0.68 -3.41
CA ASN A 205 13.62 -2.09 -3.67
C ASN A 205 14.80 -2.98 -3.20
N GLN A 206 15.43 -2.65 -2.08
CA GLN A 206 16.58 -3.38 -1.55
C GLN A 206 16.16 -4.52 -0.62
N ASP A 207 16.89 -5.65 -0.67
CA ASP A 207 16.65 -6.81 0.18
C ASP A 207 16.80 -6.45 1.68
N ILE A 208 15.67 -6.53 2.38
CA ILE A 208 15.52 -6.32 3.83
C ILE A 208 14.88 -7.54 4.51
N GLY A 209 14.80 -8.68 3.82
CA GLY A 209 14.14 -9.89 4.34
C GLY A 209 14.85 -10.54 5.53
N ARG A 210 16.06 -10.07 5.87
CA ARG A 210 16.87 -10.53 7.01
C ARG A 210 16.75 -9.67 8.26
N TRP A 211 16.01 -8.57 8.19
CA TRP A 211 15.79 -7.72 9.35
C TRP A 211 15.02 -8.46 10.44
N ASP A 212 15.44 -8.25 11.67
CA ASP A 212 14.68 -8.68 12.85
C ASP A 212 13.68 -7.57 13.19
N VAL A 213 12.40 -7.84 12.96
CA VAL A 213 11.30 -6.92 13.25
C VAL A 213 10.43 -7.38 14.42
N SER A 214 10.86 -8.39 15.18
CA SER A 214 10.09 -9.02 16.25
C SER A 214 9.70 -8.08 17.40
N LYS A 215 10.39 -6.95 17.56
CA LYS A 215 10.07 -5.89 18.54
C LYS A 215 9.29 -4.71 17.96
N VAL A 216 9.05 -4.68 16.66
CA VAL A 216 8.36 -3.57 16.00
C VAL A 216 6.88 -3.64 16.32
N THR A 217 6.33 -2.52 16.80
CA THR A 217 4.91 -2.38 17.15
C THR A 217 4.16 -1.45 16.18
N LYS A 218 4.89 -0.61 15.45
CA LYS A 218 4.36 0.38 14.49
C LYS A 218 4.98 0.20 13.11
N MET A 219 4.17 -0.15 12.11
CA MET A 219 4.56 -0.28 10.70
C MET A 219 3.64 0.49 9.74
N GLY A 220 2.79 1.38 10.27
CA GLY A 220 1.92 2.21 9.45
C GLY A 220 2.72 2.95 8.37
N ARG A 221 2.17 3.01 7.14
CA ARG A 221 2.76 3.72 5.99
C ARG A 221 4.18 3.31 5.60
N MET A 222 4.76 2.23 6.15
CA MET A 222 6.19 1.91 5.98
C MET A 222 6.64 1.89 4.51
N PHE A 223 5.82 1.38 3.58
CA PHE A 223 6.06 1.34 2.13
C PHE A 223 4.98 2.10 1.34
N CYS A 224 4.27 3.03 1.98
CA CYS A 224 3.27 3.86 1.31
C CYS A 224 3.93 4.61 0.14
N SER A 225 3.43 4.44 -1.08
CA SER A 225 3.99 5.01 -2.32
C SER A 225 5.42 4.59 -2.67
N ALA A 226 5.95 3.51 -2.07
CA ALA A 226 7.20 2.87 -2.52
C ALA A 226 6.91 2.01 -3.75
N ARG A 227 6.67 2.66 -4.89
CA ARG A 227 6.06 2.05 -6.09
C ARG A 227 6.80 0.84 -6.62
N GLU A 228 8.14 0.82 -6.56
CA GLU A 228 8.97 -0.29 -7.06
C GLU A 228 9.25 -1.39 -6.02
N PHE A 229 8.84 -1.21 -4.76
CA PHE A 229 9.16 -2.16 -3.70
C PHE A 229 8.47 -3.51 -3.91
N ASN A 230 9.26 -4.58 -3.99
CA ASN A 230 8.76 -5.94 -4.19
C ASN A 230 9.72 -7.01 -3.61
N GLN A 231 10.32 -6.74 -2.45
CA GLN A 231 11.28 -7.67 -1.82
C GLN A 231 10.60 -8.64 -0.86
N ASP A 232 11.12 -9.86 -0.79
CA ASP A 232 10.61 -10.93 0.08
C ASP A 232 10.77 -10.55 1.56
N ILE A 233 9.63 -10.31 2.20
CA ILE A 233 9.48 -10.00 3.62
C ILE A 233 8.58 -11.03 4.33
N GLY A 234 8.30 -12.17 3.69
CA GLY A 234 7.40 -13.19 4.22
C GLY A 234 7.90 -13.87 5.50
N ARG A 235 9.20 -13.70 5.82
CA ARG A 235 9.85 -14.26 7.03
C ARG A 235 9.86 -13.33 8.23
N TRP A 236 9.34 -12.12 8.09
CA TRP A 236 9.26 -11.17 9.19
C TRP A 236 8.32 -11.67 10.29
N ASP A 237 8.78 -11.56 11.53
CA ASP A 237 7.93 -11.76 12.71
C ASP A 237 7.19 -10.47 13.02
N VAL A 238 5.98 -10.34 12.48
CA VAL A 238 5.10 -9.18 12.67
C VAL A 238 4.10 -9.37 13.82
N SER A 239 4.26 -10.41 14.64
CA SER A 239 3.32 -10.74 15.71
C SER A 239 3.18 -9.63 16.75
N GLY A 240 4.17 -8.75 16.91
CA GLY A 240 4.13 -7.59 17.80
C GLY A 240 3.46 -6.33 17.24
N VAL A 241 3.10 -6.31 15.94
CA VAL A 241 2.61 -5.10 15.26
C VAL A 241 1.14 -4.83 15.60
N GLU A 242 0.84 -3.60 16.03
CA GLU A 242 -0.53 -3.19 16.38
C GLU A 242 -1.24 -2.40 15.27
N SER A 243 -0.49 -1.76 14.36
CA SER A 243 -1.04 -0.98 13.23
C SER A 243 -0.26 -1.22 11.94
N MET A 244 -0.98 -1.53 10.87
CA MET A 244 -0.48 -1.68 9.50
C MET A 244 -1.22 -0.76 8.50
N ASN A 245 -1.83 0.31 9.00
CA ASN A 245 -2.57 1.25 8.16
C ASN A 245 -1.68 1.80 7.03
N SER A 246 -2.19 1.85 5.81
CA SER A 246 -1.49 2.34 4.61
C SER A 246 -0.12 1.68 4.32
N MET A 247 0.22 0.52 4.92
CA MET A 247 1.59 -0.02 4.83
C MET A 247 2.08 -0.21 3.38
N PHE A 248 1.22 -0.67 2.47
CA PHE A 248 1.49 -0.87 1.05
C PHE A 248 0.59 -0.01 0.15
N GLN A 249 0.02 1.07 0.67
CA GLN A 249 -0.79 1.99 -0.14
C GLN A 249 0.04 2.50 -1.33
N ILE A 250 -0.43 2.34 -2.57
CA ILE A 250 0.27 2.77 -3.81
C ILE A 250 1.62 2.05 -4.02
N ALA A 251 1.90 0.93 -3.32
CA ALA A 251 3.06 0.07 -3.59
C ALA A 251 2.79 -0.80 -4.83
N GLY A 252 2.76 -0.18 -6.01
CA GLY A 252 2.24 -0.77 -7.25
C GLY A 252 2.90 -2.08 -7.70
N GLU A 253 4.18 -2.30 -7.36
CA GLU A 253 4.90 -3.53 -7.71
C GLU A 253 4.82 -4.64 -6.64
N PHE A 254 4.32 -4.34 -5.44
CA PHE A 254 4.38 -5.28 -4.32
C PHE A 254 3.44 -6.48 -4.53
N ASN A 255 4.01 -7.68 -4.56
CA ASN A 255 3.26 -8.93 -4.71
C ASN A 255 4.00 -10.12 -4.06
N GLN A 256 4.62 -9.93 -2.90
CA GLN A 256 5.36 -10.97 -2.18
C GLN A 256 4.48 -11.73 -1.19
N ASP A 257 4.75 -13.03 -1.04
CA ASP A 257 4.00 -13.91 -0.13
C ASP A 257 4.17 -13.46 1.33
N ILE A 258 3.07 -12.96 1.89
CA ILE A 258 2.91 -12.55 3.29
C ILE A 258 1.79 -13.34 3.99
N GLY A 259 1.33 -14.45 3.38
CA GLY A 259 0.25 -15.27 3.92
C GLY A 259 0.60 -15.94 5.25
N GLY A 260 1.90 -16.04 5.55
CA GLY A 260 2.43 -16.59 6.80
C GLY A 260 2.56 -15.60 7.97
N TRP A 261 2.23 -14.32 7.77
CA TRP A 261 2.29 -13.32 8.83
C TRP A 261 1.25 -13.57 9.93
N ASP A 262 1.68 -13.44 11.19
CA ASP A 262 0.78 -13.38 12.35
C ASP A 262 0.32 -11.93 12.56
N VAL A 263 -0.88 -11.62 12.08
CA VAL A 263 -1.51 -10.29 12.19
C VAL A 263 -2.52 -10.21 13.33
N SER A 264 -2.55 -11.18 14.24
CA SER A 264 -3.57 -11.30 15.28
C SER A 264 -3.62 -10.11 16.26
N ASN A 265 -2.54 -9.35 16.39
CA ASN A 265 -2.49 -8.14 17.24
C ASN A 265 -2.84 -6.83 16.50
N VAL A 266 -3.02 -6.87 15.18
CA VAL A 266 -3.29 -5.68 14.37
C VAL A 266 -4.72 -5.19 14.60
N LYS A 267 -4.87 -3.89 14.89
CA LYS A 267 -6.17 -3.23 15.15
C LYS A 267 -6.64 -2.39 13.96
N ASP A 268 -5.72 -1.90 13.14
CA ASP A 268 -6.03 -1.03 12.00
C ASP A 268 -5.29 -1.51 10.73
N MET A 269 -6.09 -1.85 9.71
CA MET A 269 -5.64 -2.23 8.36
C MET A 269 -6.20 -1.27 7.30
N SER A 270 -6.67 -0.09 7.72
CA SER A 270 -7.19 0.91 6.79
C SER A 270 -6.14 1.25 5.75
N TRP A 271 -6.56 1.27 4.49
CA TRP A 271 -5.74 1.61 3.33
C TRP A 271 -4.54 0.68 3.04
N MET A 272 -4.41 -0.46 3.72
CA MET A 272 -3.20 -1.28 3.69
C MET A 272 -2.72 -1.63 2.28
N PHE A 273 -3.63 -1.98 1.36
CA PHE A 273 -3.36 -2.30 -0.04
C PHE A 273 -4.11 -1.40 -1.03
N THR A 274 -4.52 -0.19 -0.61
CA THR A 274 -5.15 0.76 -1.55
C THR A 274 -4.19 1.05 -2.71
N GLU A 275 -4.64 0.89 -3.95
CA GLU A 275 -3.84 1.10 -5.16
C GLU A 275 -2.55 0.23 -5.24
N ALA A 276 -2.46 -0.86 -4.47
CA ALA A 276 -1.42 -1.87 -4.64
C ALA A 276 -1.79 -2.78 -5.83
N THR A 277 -1.70 -2.23 -7.04
CA THR A 277 -2.35 -2.77 -8.24
C THR A 277 -1.96 -4.21 -8.60
N LYS A 278 -0.74 -4.66 -8.27
CA LYS A 278 -0.27 -6.04 -8.52
C LYS A 278 -0.45 -7.01 -7.35
N PHE A 279 -0.91 -6.54 -6.19
CA PHE A 279 -1.00 -7.40 -5.01
C PHE A 279 -2.12 -8.44 -5.18
N ASN A 280 -1.76 -9.73 -5.12
CA ASN A 280 -2.71 -10.83 -5.25
C ASN A 280 -2.26 -12.11 -4.52
N GLN A 281 -1.66 -11.97 -3.34
CA GLN A 281 -1.16 -13.10 -2.54
C GLN A 281 -2.21 -13.64 -1.56
N ASP A 282 -2.19 -14.95 -1.33
CA ASP A 282 -3.12 -15.62 -0.41
C ASP A 282 -2.89 -15.14 1.04
N ILE A 283 -3.88 -14.41 1.56
CA ILE A 283 -3.96 -13.90 2.93
C ILE A 283 -5.19 -14.45 3.66
N GLY A 284 -5.82 -15.51 3.13
CA GLY A 284 -7.04 -16.10 3.70
C GLY A 284 -6.85 -16.71 5.08
N ARG A 285 -5.59 -16.96 5.49
CA ARG A 285 -5.22 -17.52 6.80
C ARG A 285 -4.95 -16.49 7.90
N TRP A 286 -4.96 -15.21 7.57
CA TRP A 286 -4.77 -14.16 8.56
C TRP A 286 -5.87 -14.17 9.62
N ASP A 287 -5.46 -14.08 10.89
CA ASP A 287 -6.38 -13.82 11.99
C ASP A 287 -6.64 -12.32 12.10
N VAL A 288 -7.74 -11.86 11.51
CA VAL A 288 -8.18 -10.46 11.54
C VAL A 288 -9.19 -10.18 12.65
N SER A 289 -9.38 -11.10 13.60
CA SER A 289 -10.43 -11.00 14.62
C SER A 289 -10.29 -9.79 15.55
N ASN A 290 -9.11 -9.18 15.67
CA ASN A 290 -8.88 -7.97 16.47
C ASN A 290 -8.98 -6.66 15.66
N VAL A 291 -9.11 -6.73 14.33
CA VAL A 291 -9.16 -5.55 13.46
C VAL A 291 -10.46 -4.79 13.68
N LYS A 292 -10.36 -3.47 13.81
CA LYS A 292 -11.49 -2.54 13.99
C LYS A 292 -11.82 -1.76 12.72
N SER A 293 -10.82 -1.46 11.90
CA SER A 293 -11.00 -0.69 10.66
C SER A 293 -10.32 -1.36 9.48
N MET A 294 -11.07 -1.51 8.39
CA MET A 294 -10.64 -2.03 7.09
C MET A 294 -11.00 -1.06 5.95
N ASN A 295 -11.18 0.23 6.28
CA ASN A 295 -11.52 1.26 5.30
C ASN A 295 -10.53 1.23 4.13
N ARG A 296 -11.05 1.13 2.90
CA ARG A 296 -10.28 1.16 1.65
C ARG A 296 -9.17 0.12 1.53
N MET A 297 -9.17 -0.94 2.35
CA MET A 297 -8.07 -1.90 2.41
C MET A 297 -7.64 -2.43 1.03
N PHE A 298 -8.59 -2.68 0.12
CA PHE A 298 -8.35 -3.15 -1.26
C PHE A 298 -8.91 -2.20 -2.33
N SER A 299 -9.11 -0.92 -1.98
CA SER A 299 -9.60 0.05 -2.96
C SER A 299 -8.60 0.20 -4.10
N SER A 300 -9.05 0.07 -5.35
CA SER A 300 -8.22 0.10 -6.56
C SER A 300 -7.07 -0.94 -6.56
N ALA A 301 -7.21 -2.05 -5.83
CA ALA A 301 -6.28 -3.19 -5.90
C ALA A 301 -6.64 -4.06 -7.11
N ASP A 302 -6.21 -3.63 -8.30
CA ASP A 302 -6.68 -4.14 -9.60
C ASP A 302 -6.56 -5.65 -9.81
N GLU A 303 -5.56 -6.32 -9.22
CA GLU A 303 -5.35 -7.77 -9.37
C GLU A 303 -5.87 -8.60 -8.19
N PHE A 304 -6.27 -7.99 -7.07
CA PHE A 304 -6.61 -8.72 -5.86
C PHE A 304 -7.92 -9.52 -5.99
N ASN A 305 -7.82 -10.85 -5.89
CA ASN A 305 -8.97 -11.76 -5.97
C ASN A 305 -8.79 -13.04 -5.14
N GLN A 306 -8.20 -12.94 -3.94
CA GLN A 306 -7.92 -14.08 -3.07
C GLN A 306 -9.05 -14.37 -2.09
N ASP A 307 -9.23 -15.64 -1.74
CA ASP A 307 -10.29 -16.08 -0.82
C ASP A 307 -10.05 -15.56 0.60
N ILE A 308 -10.90 -14.63 1.01
CA ILE A 308 -10.95 -14.03 2.35
C ILE A 308 -12.30 -14.31 3.04
N GLY A 309 -13.07 -15.28 2.52
CA GLY A 309 -14.37 -15.65 3.08
C GLY A 309 -14.30 -16.26 4.48
N GLY A 310 -13.12 -16.74 4.89
CA GLY A 310 -12.84 -17.31 6.20
C GLY A 310 -12.50 -16.30 7.30
N TRP A 311 -12.33 -15.01 6.98
CA TRP A 311 -11.98 -13.98 7.96
C TRP A 311 -13.09 -13.75 9.00
N ASP A 312 -12.71 -13.64 10.27
CA ASP A 312 -13.58 -13.16 11.34
C ASP A 312 -13.57 -11.63 11.39
N VAL A 313 -14.53 -11.01 10.69
CA VAL A 313 -14.71 -9.55 10.67
C VAL A 313 -15.70 -9.04 11.73
N SER A 314 -16.08 -9.89 12.69
CA SER A 314 -17.13 -9.54 13.67
C SER A 314 -16.79 -8.33 14.55
N ASN A 315 -15.51 -7.98 14.67
CA ASN A 315 -15.03 -6.82 15.42
C ASN A 315 -14.86 -5.55 14.59
N VAL A 316 -15.01 -5.63 13.27
CA VAL A 316 -14.85 -4.49 12.36
C VAL A 316 -16.05 -3.55 12.50
N VAL A 317 -15.77 -2.26 12.67
CA VAL A 317 -16.80 -1.21 12.76
C VAL A 317 -16.88 -0.34 11.51
N SER A 318 -15.81 -0.32 10.70
CA SER A 318 -15.68 0.55 9.53
C SER A 318 -14.98 -0.19 8.38
N MET A 319 -15.64 -0.27 7.22
CA MET A 319 -15.15 -0.92 5.99
C MET A 319 -15.55 -0.15 4.73
N ASN A 320 -15.63 1.18 4.84
CA ASN A 320 -16.01 2.07 3.76
C ASN A 320 -15.01 1.93 2.61
N SER A 321 -15.52 1.89 1.40
CA SER A 321 -14.74 1.76 0.17
C SER A 321 -13.78 0.56 0.14
N MET A 322 -14.00 -0.50 0.94
CA MET A 322 -13.03 -1.60 1.07
C MET A 322 -12.64 -2.22 -0.28
N PHE A 323 -13.59 -2.36 -1.22
CA PHE A 323 -13.39 -2.87 -2.57
C PHE A 323 -13.76 -1.84 -3.65
N ASP A 324 -13.75 -0.55 -3.32
CA ASP A 324 -14.01 0.52 -4.29
C ASP A 324 -12.99 0.46 -5.43
N CYS A 325 -13.45 0.38 -6.68
CA CYS A 325 -12.65 0.20 -7.90
C CYS A 325 -11.85 -1.13 -7.96
N ALA A 326 -12.13 -2.12 -7.09
CA ALA A 326 -11.52 -3.44 -7.15
C ALA A 326 -12.16 -4.29 -8.27
N ASN A 327 -11.82 -3.98 -9.51
CA ASN A 327 -12.54 -4.41 -10.71
C ASN A 327 -12.71 -5.94 -10.85
N VAL A 328 -11.74 -6.73 -10.37
CA VAL A 328 -11.71 -8.20 -10.53
C VAL A 328 -12.13 -9.00 -9.29
N PHE A 329 -12.35 -8.32 -8.16
CA PHE A 329 -12.66 -8.99 -6.91
C PHE A 329 -14.05 -9.62 -6.95
N ASN A 330 -14.13 -10.94 -6.77
CA ASN A 330 -15.39 -11.68 -6.81
C ASN A 330 -15.37 -12.93 -5.91
N GLN A 331 -14.82 -12.80 -4.70
CA GLN A 331 -14.69 -13.91 -3.74
C GLN A 331 -15.86 -13.97 -2.74
N ASN A 332 -16.20 -15.18 -2.32
CA ASN A 332 -17.37 -15.41 -1.46
C ASN A 332 -17.13 -14.89 -0.03
N ILE A 333 -17.80 -13.79 0.29
CA ILE A 333 -17.76 -13.11 1.60
C ILE A 333 -19.12 -13.17 2.32
N GLY A 334 -20.05 -14.00 1.85
CA GLY A 334 -21.42 -14.09 2.38
C GLY A 334 -21.52 -14.62 3.82
N ARG A 335 -20.41 -15.12 4.39
CA ARG A 335 -20.32 -15.62 5.78
C ARG A 335 -19.82 -14.59 6.78
N TRP A 336 -19.42 -13.41 6.33
CA TRP A 336 -18.96 -12.35 7.21
C TRP A 336 -20.06 -11.89 8.17
N ASN A 337 -19.67 -11.66 9.43
CA ASN A 337 -20.55 -11.07 10.43
C ASN A 337 -20.36 -9.54 10.45
N LEU A 338 -21.36 -8.81 9.95
CA LEU A 338 -21.32 -7.35 9.81
C LEU A 338 -22.14 -6.61 10.89
N SER A 339 -22.58 -7.30 11.95
CA SER A 339 -23.46 -6.73 12.97
C SER A 339 -22.89 -5.49 13.68
N ASN A 340 -21.57 -5.29 13.67
CA ASN A 340 -20.89 -4.14 14.26
C ASN A 340 -20.59 -3.00 13.28
N VAL A 341 -20.80 -3.20 11.98
CA VAL A 341 -20.58 -2.17 10.97
C VAL A 341 -21.65 -1.09 11.08
N ARG A 342 -21.26 0.17 10.84
CA ARG A 342 -22.15 1.34 10.92
C ARG A 342 -22.31 2.07 9.59
N SER A 343 -21.34 1.95 8.68
CA SER A 343 -21.41 2.49 7.32
C SER A 343 -20.79 1.47 6.37
N MET A 344 -21.37 1.37 5.17
CA MET A 344 -20.91 0.55 4.05
C MET A 344 -20.73 1.41 2.79
N ASP A 345 -20.43 2.70 2.98
CA ASP A 345 -20.33 3.66 1.89
C ASP A 345 -19.28 3.19 0.89
N LYS A 346 -19.67 3.16 -0.39
CA LYS A 346 -18.82 2.81 -1.53
C LYS A 346 -18.14 1.44 -1.44
N MET A 347 -18.61 0.53 -0.57
CA MET A 347 -17.94 -0.74 -0.30
C MET A 347 -17.58 -1.51 -1.57
N PHE A 348 -18.46 -1.50 -2.57
CA PHE A 348 -18.26 -2.12 -3.90
C PHE A 348 -18.39 -1.11 -5.05
N ALA A 349 -18.28 0.20 -4.80
CA ALA A 349 -18.36 1.18 -5.88
C ALA A 349 -17.33 0.83 -6.98
N PHE A 350 -17.74 0.82 -8.25
CA PHE A 350 -16.93 0.42 -9.40
C PHE A 350 -16.30 -0.99 -9.32
N ALA A 351 -16.72 -1.88 -8.41
CA ALA A 351 -16.26 -3.27 -8.35
C ALA A 351 -16.94 -4.12 -9.43
N ARG A 352 -16.59 -3.86 -10.70
CA ARG A 352 -17.39 -4.24 -11.88
C ARG A 352 -17.78 -5.72 -11.98
N THR A 353 -16.97 -6.65 -11.44
CA THR A 353 -17.22 -8.11 -11.53
C THR A 353 -17.87 -8.71 -10.29
N PHE A 354 -18.02 -7.96 -9.20
CA PHE A 354 -18.53 -8.49 -7.94
C PHE A 354 -19.99 -8.92 -8.06
N ASN A 355 -20.28 -10.19 -7.77
CA ASN A 355 -21.62 -10.76 -7.84
C ASN A 355 -21.80 -11.96 -6.89
N GLN A 356 -21.25 -11.88 -5.68
CA GLN A 356 -21.34 -12.96 -4.69
C GLN A 356 -22.54 -12.81 -3.76
N ASP A 357 -23.10 -13.95 -3.32
CA ASP A 357 -24.25 -13.98 -2.41
C ASP A 357 -23.88 -13.38 -1.05
N ILE A 358 -24.52 -12.26 -0.74
CA ILE A 358 -24.39 -11.48 0.51
C ILE A 358 -25.74 -11.31 1.22
N GLY A 359 -26.77 -12.07 0.82
CA GLY A 359 -28.13 -11.94 1.37
C GLY A 359 -28.23 -12.27 2.87
N ARG A 360 -27.21 -12.95 3.41
CA ARG A 360 -27.12 -13.36 4.83
C ARG A 360 -26.43 -12.36 5.75
N TRP A 361 -25.94 -11.24 5.22
CA TRP A 361 -25.33 -10.21 6.05
C TRP A 361 -26.35 -9.58 7.01
N ASP A 362 -25.93 -9.39 8.26
CA ASP A 362 -26.64 -8.56 9.22
C ASP A 362 -26.24 -7.10 9.01
N VAL A 363 -27.10 -6.33 8.35
CA VAL A 363 -26.94 -4.88 8.10
C VAL A 363 -27.82 -4.03 9.02
N SER A 364 -28.40 -4.61 10.07
CA SER A 364 -29.40 -3.94 10.93
C SER A 364 -28.89 -2.71 11.68
N ASN A 365 -27.57 -2.55 11.82
CA ASN A 365 -26.95 -1.38 12.46
C ASN A 365 -26.32 -0.40 11.46
N VAL A 366 -26.45 -0.63 10.16
CA VAL A 366 -25.89 0.24 9.11
C VAL A 366 -26.75 1.49 8.98
N LYS A 367 -26.11 2.66 9.02
CA LYS A 367 -26.75 3.97 8.86
C LYS A 367 -26.61 4.52 7.43
N SER A 368 -25.55 4.14 6.72
CA SER A 368 -25.25 4.69 5.40
C SER A 368 -24.80 3.59 4.45
N MET A 369 -25.41 3.58 3.27
CA MET A 369 -25.09 2.71 2.13
C MET A 369 -24.80 3.56 0.88
N GLU A 370 -24.25 4.76 1.07
CA GLU A 370 -23.98 5.72 0.00
C GLU A 370 -23.11 5.07 -1.07
N SER A 371 -23.59 5.02 -2.31
CA SER A 371 -22.87 4.46 -3.45
C SER A 371 -22.37 3.02 -3.27
N MET A 372 -22.98 2.23 -2.37
CA MET A 372 -22.47 0.89 -2.02
C MET A 372 -22.23 -0.01 -3.24
N PHE A 373 -23.14 0.01 -4.22
CA PHE A 373 -23.04 -0.72 -5.50
C PHE A 373 -22.98 0.21 -6.72
N TYR A 374 -22.54 1.46 -6.56
CA TYR A 374 -22.42 2.40 -7.68
C TYR A 374 -21.52 1.83 -8.77
N CYS A 375 -21.98 1.78 -10.03
CA CYS A 375 -21.24 1.19 -11.16
C CYS A 375 -20.76 -0.27 -10.93
N THR A 376 -21.49 -1.06 -10.13
CA THR A 376 -21.21 -2.49 -9.91
C THR A 376 -21.97 -3.33 -10.93
N ASN A 377 -21.47 -3.33 -12.17
CA ASN A 377 -22.20 -3.80 -13.36
C ASN A 377 -22.79 -5.22 -13.25
N GLU A 378 -22.08 -6.15 -12.60
CA GLU A 378 -22.47 -7.56 -12.53
C GLU A 378 -23.36 -7.93 -11.34
N PHE A 379 -23.52 -7.04 -10.35
CA PHE A 379 -24.20 -7.36 -9.11
C PHE A 379 -25.71 -7.58 -9.31
N ASN A 380 -26.18 -8.79 -9.00
CA ASN A 380 -27.59 -9.15 -9.09
C ASN A 380 -27.96 -10.26 -8.10
N GLN A 381 -27.53 -10.13 -6.84
CA GLN A 381 -27.80 -11.11 -5.78
C GLN A 381 -28.97 -10.71 -4.89
N ASP A 382 -29.65 -11.71 -4.32
CA ASP A 382 -30.82 -11.49 -3.47
C ASP A 382 -30.42 -10.89 -2.13
N ILE A 383 -30.85 -9.65 -1.91
CA ILE A 383 -30.65 -8.86 -0.68
C ILE A 383 -31.99 -8.42 -0.09
N GLY A 384 -33.11 -8.99 -0.56
CA GLY A 384 -34.46 -8.62 -0.10
C GLY A 384 -34.70 -8.94 1.38
N SER A 385 -33.89 -9.82 1.98
CA SER A 385 -33.94 -10.17 3.40
C SER A 385 -33.17 -9.23 4.33
N TRP A 386 -32.43 -8.26 3.79
CA TRP A 386 -31.70 -7.31 4.61
C TRP A 386 -32.63 -6.44 5.47
N ASN A 387 -32.26 -6.27 6.74
CA ASN A 387 -32.91 -5.31 7.62
C ASN A 387 -32.26 -3.93 7.45
N VAL A 388 -32.87 -3.07 6.62
CA VAL A 388 -32.38 -1.71 6.34
C VAL A 388 -33.07 -0.63 7.19
N SER A 389 -33.81 -1.01 8.24
CA SER A 389 -34.62 -0.07 9.04
C SER A 389 -33.82 1.06 9.70
N CYS A 390 -32.51 0.93 9.85
CA CYS A 390 -31.64 1.95 10.42
C CYS A 390 -30.90 2.80 9.38
N VAL A 391 -31.06 2.52 8.09
CA VAL A 391 -30.37 3.25 7.02
C VAL A 391 -31.02 4.62 6.85
N GLU A 392 -30.19 5.66 6.89
CA GLU A 392 -30.53 7.07 6.73
C GLU A 392 -30.13 7.58 5.33
N ASP A 393 -29.12 6.99 4.67
CA ASP A 393 -28.62 7.42 3.36
C ASP A 393 -28.47 6.24 2.38
N MET A 394 -29.16 6.33 1.24
CA MET A 394 -29.09 5.40 0.09
C MET A 394 -28.69 6.10 -1.21
N THR A 395 -28.08 7.29 -1.11
CA THR A 395 -27.62 8.07 -2.26
C THR A 395 -26.77 7.20 -3.18
N LYS A 396 -27.14 7.12 -4.46
CA LYS A 396 -26.42 6.36 -5.51
C LYS A 396 -26.21 4.88 -5.22
N MET A 397 -26.93 4.28 -4.27
CA MET A 397 -26.68 2.90 -3.81
C MET A 397 -26.59 1.90 -4.97
N PHE A 398 -27.44 2.03 -5.99
CA PHE A 398 -27.47 1.21 -7.21
C PHE A 398 -27.31 2.03 -8.49
N ALA A 399 -26.79 3.26 -8.42
CA ALA A 399 -26.58 4.05 -9.64
C ALA A 399 -25.63 3.31 -10.60
N SER A 400 -26.01 3.21 -11.88
CA SER A 400 -25.30 2.45 -12.91
C SER A 400 -25.00 0.98 -12.53
N ALA A 401 -25.76 0.38 -11.60
CA ALA A 401 -25.72 -1.06 -11.32
C ALA A 401 -26.53 -1.80 -12.39
N LEU A 402 -25.95 -1.92 -13.58
CA LEU A 402 -26.66 -2.23 -14.83
C LEU A 402 -27.54 -3.49 -14.77
N LYS A 403 -27.13 -4.54 -14.04
CA LYS A 403 -27.82 -5.84 -13.95
C LYS A 403 -28.68 -6.02 -12.71
N PHE A 404 -28.68 -5.06 -11.78
CA PHE A 404 -29.38 -5.25 -10.51
C PHE A 404 -30.90 -5.23 -10.71
N ASN A 405 -31.56 -6.35 -10.41
CA ASN A 405 -33.01 -6.48 -10.56
C ASN A 405 -33.60 -7.49 -9.56
N LYS A 406 -33.16 -7.44 -8.29
CA LYS A 406 -33.70 -8.30 -7.22
C LYS A 406 -34.72 -7.58 -6.36
N ASP A 407 -35.71 -8.34 -5.91
CA ASP A 407 -36.82 -7.83 -5.10
C ASP A 407 -36.31 -7.25 -3.77
N ILE A 408 -36.59 -5.97 -3.58
CA ILE A 408 -36.29 -5.18 -2.38
C ILE A 408 -37.56 -4.49 -1.84
N GLY A 409 -38.74 -4.87 -2.33
CA GLY A 409 -40.02 -4.25 -1.98
C GLY A 409 -40.39 -4.41 -0.50
N ARG A 410 -39.76 -5.35 0.21
CA ARG A 410 -39.96 -5.62 1.64
C ARG A 410 -39.09 -4.78 2.57
N TRP A 411 -38.17 -3.98 2.03
CA TRP A 411 -37.32 -3.12 2.84
C TRP A 411 -38.11 -2.06 3.60
N ASP A 412 -37.79 -1.89 4.88
CA ASP A 412 -38.25 -0.77 5.68
C ASP A 412 -37.31 0.43 5.47
N VAL A 413 -37.70 1.31 4.55
CA VAL A 413 -36.96 2.54 4.22
C VAL A 413 -37.47 3.76 4.99
N SER A 414 -38.27 3.57 6.05
CA SER A 414 -38.93 4.67 6.76
C SER A 414 -37.98 5.66 7.44
N ASN A 415 -36.71 5.29 7.67
CA ASN A 415 -35.68 6.19 8.21
C ASN A 415 -34.76 6.82 7.15
N VAL A 416 -34.93 6.47 5.87
CA VAL A 416 -34.10 7.01 4.79
C VAL A 416 -34.44 8.48 4.56
N VAL A 417 -33.40 9.32 4.51
CA VAL A 417 -33.45 10.76 4.29
C VAL A 417 -33.05 11.10 2.85
N SER A 418 -32.10 10.39 2.25
CA SER A 418 -31.66 10.61 0.86
C SER A 418 -31.76 9.34 0.02
N MET A 419 -32.43 9.45 -1.12
CA MET A 419 -32.44 8.47 -2.22
C MET A 419 -31.93 9.10 -3.52
N ASN A 420 -31.14 10.17 -3.41
CA ASN A 420 -30.56 10.87 -4.56
C ASN A 420 -29.85 9.88 -5.49
N SER A 421 -30.27 9.84 -6.75
CA SER A 421 -29.71 8.98 -7.78
C SER A 421 -29.73 7.48 -7.43
N MET A 422 -30.56 6.99 -6.50
CA MET A 422 -30.44 5.61 -5.99
C MET A 422 -30.41 4.55 -7.09
N PHE A 423 -31.22 4.70 -8.14
CA PHE A 423 -31.30 3.82 -9.32
C PHE A 423 -30.97 4.55 -10.63
N ASN A 424 -30.27 5.69 -10.56
CA ASN A 424 -29.90 6.43 -11.77
C ASN A 424 -29.08 5.53 -12.70
N ASP A 425 -29.47 5.35 -13.97
CA ASP A 425 -28.82 4.49 -14.95
C ASP A 425 -28.80 2.98 -14.56
N ALA A 426 -29.66 2.55 -13.62
CA ALA A 426 -29.90 1.14 -13.31
C ALA A 426 -30.85 0.53 -14.35
N ILE A 427 -30.34 0.30 -15.57
CA ILE A 427 -31.16 0.03 -16.77
C ILE A 427 -32.06 -1.21 -16.69
N GLU A 428 -31.70 -2.24 -15.90
CA GLU A 428 -32.50 -3.47 -15.75
C GLU A 428 -33.44 -3.44 -14.52
N PHE A 429 -33.32 -2.44 -13.64
CA PHE A 429 -34.10 -2.42 -12.41
C PHE A 429 -35.60 -2.23 -12.69
N ASN A 430 -36.41 -3.22 -12.33
CA ASN A 430 -37.86 -3.17 -12.49
C ASN A 430 -38.57 -3.99 -11.40
N GLN A 431 -38.40 -3.59 -10.14
CA GLN A 431 -39.04 -4.21 -8.99
C GLN A 431 -40.07 -3.27 -8.35
N ASP A 432 -41.08 -3.84 -7.70
CA ASP A 432 -42.13 -3.06 -7.06
C ASP A 432 -41.65 -2.45 -5.73
N VAL A 433 -41.53 -1.12 -5.73
CA VAL A 433 -41.15 -0.30 -4.56
C VAL A 433 -42.28 0.66 -4.16
N GLY A 434 -43.47 0.54 -4.75
CA GLY A 434 -44.59 1.44 -4.50
C GLY A 434 -45.05 1.43 -3.03
N HIS A 435 -44.82 0.33 -2.32
CA HIS A 435 -45.23 0.17 -0.91
C HIS A 435 -44.27 0.78 0.11
N TRP A 436 -43.12 1.30 -0.31
CA TRP A 436 -42.16 1.92 0.59
C TRP A 436 -42.73 3.14 1.33
N ASN A 437 -42.43 3.23 2.63
CA ASN A 437 -42.72 4.43 3.41
C ASN A 437 -41.61 5.47 3.22
N ILE A 438 -41.90 6.50 2.42
CA ILE A 438 -40.94 7.56 2.07
C ILE A 438 -41.11 8.86 2.89
N SER A 439 -41.86 8.84 4.00
CA SER A 439 -42.22 10.06 4.76
C SER A 439 -41.03 10.87 5.27
N ASN A 440 -39.86 10.24 5.44
CA ASN A 440 -38.62 10.88 5.88
C ASN A 440 -37.68 11.28 4.75
N VAL A 441 -37.90 10.83 3.52
CA VAL A 441 -37.03 11.16 2.39
C VAL A 441 -37.16 12.65 2.09
N ARG A 442 -36.03 13.34 1.90
CA ARG A 442 -35.92 14.78 1.59
C ARG A 442 -35.28 15.04 0.24
N ASP A 443 -34.47 14.12 -0.27
CA ASP A 443 -33.83 14.21 -1.59
C ASP A 443 -34.13 12.96 -2.43
N MET A 444 -34.75 13.17 -3.59
CA MET A 444 -35.05 12.16 -4.61
C MET A 444 -34.56 12.60 -5.99
N LYS A 445 -33.63 13.55 -6.05
CA LYS A 445 -33.06 14.01 -7.32
C LYS A 445 -32.51 12.80 -8.10
N ASP A 446 -32.82 12.70 -9.39
CA ASP A 446 -32.31 11.64 -10.27
C ASP A 446 -32.65 10.20 -9.82
N MET A 447 -33.58 9.98 -8.87
CA MET A 447 -33.79 8.67 -8.22
C MET A 447 -33.90 7.51 -9.21
N PHE A 448 -34.67 7.67 -10.29
CA PHE A 448 -34.81 6.73 -11.40
C PHE A 448 -34.34 7.33 -12.73
N GLY A 449 -33.47 8.35 -12.70
CA GLY A 449 -32.93 8.95 -13.93
C GLY A 449 -32.35 7.86 -14.84
N SER A 450 -32.72 7.81 -16.11
CA SER A 450 -32.25 6.76 -17.05
C SER A 450 -32.48 5.29 -16.62
N ALA A 451 -33.35 4.99 -15.64
CA ALA A 451 -33.73 3.63 -15.28
C ALA A 451 -34.76 3.07 -16.29
N LEU A 452 -34.29 2.67 -17.47
CA LEU A 452 -35.13 2.44 -18.66
C LEU A 452 -36.19 1.33 -18.51
N ALA A 453 -35.94 0.32 -17.67
CA ALA A 453 -36.88 -0.79 -17.48
C ALA A 453 -37.98 -0.49 -16.45
N PHE A 454 -37.80 0.50 -15.57
CA PHE A 454 -38.67 0.71 -14.41
C PHE A 454 -40.06 1.20 -14.81
N ASN A 455 -41.12 0.43 -14.56
CA ASN A 455 -42.49 0.80 -14.93
C ASN A 455 -43.55 0.56 -13.83
N HIS A 456 -43.12 0.33 -12.59
CA HIS A 456 -44.03 0.10 -11.46
C HIS A 456 -44.71 1.40 -10.98
N SER A 457 -45.90 1.25 -10.41
CA SER A 457 -46.68 2.40 -9.94
C SER A 457 -46.12 2.97 -8.62
N LEU A 458 -46.01 4.29 -8.53
CA LEU A 458 -45.59 5.02 -7.32
C LEU A 458 -46.73 5.86 -6.73
N ARG A 459 -47.99 5.54 -7.04
CA ARG A 459 -49.16 6.35 -6.65
C ARG A 459 -49.36 6.49 -5.13
N SER A 460 -48.83 5.54 -4.36
CA SER A 460 -48.86 5.52 -2.89
C SER A 460 -47.85 6.46 -2.24
N TRP A 461 -46.86 6.95 -3.00
CA TRP A 461 -45.87 7.88 -2.47
C TRP A 461 -46.47 9.28 -2.31
N ASP A 462 -46.42 9.79 -1.07
CA ASP A 462 -46.60 11.21 -0.78
C ASP A 462 -45.24 11.88 -0.85
N VAL A 463 -45.00 12.69 -1.88
CA VAL A 463 -43.73 13.37 -2.07
C VAL A 463 -43.80 14.86 -1.71
N SER A 464 -44.90 15.33 -1.09
CA SER A 464 -45.11 16.75 -0.80
C SER A 464 -44.03 17.39 0.08
N HIS A 465 -43.37 16.58 0.93
CA HIS A 465 -42.28 17.00 1.82
C HIS A 465 -40.87 16.87 1.23
N VAL A 466 -40.71 16.26 0.05
CA VAL A 466 -39.41 16.08 -0.60
C VAL A 466 -38.91 17.43 -1.15
N LEU A 467 -37.69 17.84 -0.78
CA LEU A 467 -37.14 19.15 -1.10
C LEU A 467 -36.55 19.23 -2.51
N ASP A 468 -35.88 18.15 -2.97
CA ASP A 468 -35.34 18.05 -4.32
C ASP A 468 -35.91 16.81 -5.03
N LYS A 469 -36.61 17.05 -6.14
CA LYS A 469 -37.27 16.05 -6.99
C LYS A 469 -36.88 16.19 -8.46
N ARG A 470 -35.84 16.99 -8.76
CA ARG A 470 -35.42 17.23 -10.14
C ARG A 470 -35.03 15.90 -10.78
N ASP A 471 -35.54 15.67 -12.00
CA ASP A 471 -35.19 14.51 -12.81
C ASP A 471 -35.42 13.14 -12.11
N MET A 472 -36.35 13.10 -11.13
CA MET A 472 -36.64 11.90 -10.32
C MET A 472 -37.08 10.70 -11.18
N LEU A 473 -37.73 10.96 -12.32
CA LEU A 473 -38.22 9.95 -13.27
C LEU A 473 -37.64 10.20 -14.67
N PRO A 474 -37.55 9.17 -15.53
CA PRO A 474 -37.24 9.37 -16.94
C PRO A 474 -38.34 10.18 -17.66
N GLU A 475 -37.97 10.95 -18.68
CA GLU A 475 -38.83 11.94 -19.37
C GLU A 475 -40.15 11.38 -19.94
N ASP A 476 -40.28 10.05 -20.09
CA ASP A 476 -41.45 9.38 -20.69
C ASP A 476 -42.51 8.85 -19.70
N PHE A 477 -42.32 9.02 -18.38
CA PHE A 477 -43.19 8.40 -17.36
C PHE A 477 -44.30 9.31 -16.81
N THR A 478 -45.28 9.62 -17.65
CA THR A 478 -46.42 10.50 -17.27
C THR A 478 -47.56 9.78 -16.50
N GLU A 479 -47.57 8.45 -16.41
CA GLU A 479 -48.66 7.67 -15.74
C GLU A 479 -48.30 7.08 -14.36
N ILE A 480 -47.06 7.25 -13.89
CA ILE A 480 -46.55 6.61 -12.66
C ILE A 480 -47.11 7.25 -11.37
N PHE A 481 -47.34 8.57 -11.38
CA PHE A 481 -47.91 9.30 -10.24
C PHE A 481 -49.39 9.65 -10.44
N HIS A 482 -50.10 9.84 -9.32
CA HIS A 482 -51.41 10.49 -9.37
C HIS A 482 -51.20 12.01 -9.57
N PRO A 483 -51.94 12.69 -10.47
CA PRO A 483 -51.72 14.11 -10.83
C PRO A 483 -51.95 15.14 -9.70
N ARG A 484 -52.21 14.71 -8.46
CA ARG A 484 -52.35 15.58 -7.27
C ARG A 484 -51.11 15.55 -6.35
N ASN A 485 -50.13 14.69 -6.65
CA ASN A 485 -48.99 14.43 -5.79
C ASN A 485 -47.66 14.96 -6.36
N LEU A 486 -47.67 15.69 -7.49
CA LEU A 486 -46.49 16.30 -8.09
C LEU A 486 -46.24 17.71 -7.56
#